data_AF-A0A6G0AAJ3-F1
#
_entry.id   AF-A0A6G0AAJ3-F1
#
_cell.length_a   1.000
_cell.length_b   1.000
_cell.length_c   1.000
_cell.angle_alpha   90.00
_cell.angle_beta   90.00
_cell.angle_gamma   90.00
#
_symmetry.space_group_name_H-M   'P 1'
#
loop_
_entity.id
_entity.type
_entity.pdbx_description
1 polymer ?
#
loop_
_entity_poly.entity_id
_entity_poly.type
_entity_poly.pdbx_seq_one_letter_code
_entity_poly.pdbx_strand_id
1 'polypeptide(L)'
;MAGFSAEVTTTTIEADQSVFAGDFNADGYDDLFVFGPGEVADEVRFANPDGSWTTVGAERGGEQPPVVGDFDGDHADDVLWATPGKRVHTVWYGHVDGEFRMKVRWGAGPATDAAVVADTAADGTAGVDDIVWIEPSAATHTLWGGAPARGLIDSSLAFDGSMIPLAGAFSGDHVEDLWAYRQDAGGTHVMRLDAGAPVPVVEVTATGQVLGGDFNGDRVDDVYVSGEGSDFLATNDGSGGFSVVEVPGAGSEVVAGDFDRDNTDDIYAPGEVEATIRYGDRQVDRVMVVGDSLMWGLGPFMQSILAANGMEMKYTGAPATGLLDFQAAWKDAISAELPVFDPDVVILEASIGYGEAPYVMPDGTVVVEDSPEMFVLWEQVMSEIIDIVASTRADVYLVINPLPVPGTRFEQHTDRVVGVNEGYERILQAKPWVGRLDWHPFAEVDGVAVMVHPQYGAVRSGDGFHFSDLGYTIIAEQTFAAVFG
;
A
#
# COMPACT_ATOMS: atom_id res chain seq x y z
N MET A 1 7.22 13.15 -21.99
CA MET A 1 5.86 12.77 -22.44
C MET A 1 5.75 11.31 -22.06
N ALA A 2 5.23 11.05 -20.86
CA ALA A 2 4.82 9.72 -20.46
C ALA A 2 3.71 9.26 -21.43
N GLY A 3 3.71 7.98 -21.79
CA GLY A 3 2.63 7.41 -22.59
C GLY A 3 1.44 7.15 -21.68
N PHE A 4 0.23 7.50 -22.13
CA PHE A 4 -1.00 7.10 -21.46
C PHE A 4 -1.44 5.76 -22.04
N SER A 5 -1.65 4.75 -21.20
CA SER A 5 -2.37 3.53 -21.56
C SER A 5 -3.76 3.56 -20.94
N ALA A 6 -4.76 3.16 -21.73
CA ALA A 6 -6.11 2.94 -21.25
C ALA A 6 -6.46 1.48 -21.52
N GLU A 7 -6.81 0.74 -20.47
CA GLU A 7 -7.41 -0.58 -20.59
C GLU A 7 -8.93 -0.44 -20.49
N VAL A 8 -9.65 -1.20 -21.33
CA VAL A 8 -11.09 -1.01 -21.54
C VAL A 8 -11.81 -2.34 -21.32
N THR A 9 -12.65 -2.38 -20.30
CA THR A 9 -13.52 -3.53 -19.98
C THR A 9 -14.98 -3.12 -20.14
N THR A 10 -15.86 -4.06 -20.49
CA THR A 10 -17.28 -3.76 -20.76
C THR A 10 -18.18 -4.31 -19.65
N THR A 11 -18.34 -3.53 -18.57
CA THR A 11 -19.54 -3.61 -17.71
C THR A 11 -20.22 -2.24 -17.75
N THR A 12 -21.49 -2.14 -17.36
CA THR A 12 -22.23 -0.87 -17.41
C THR A 12 -22.55 -0.44 -15.98
N ILE A 13 -22.30 0.84 -15.69
CA ILE A 13 -22.81 1.53 -14.50
C ILE A 13 -23.92 2.45 -15.01
N GLU A 14 -25.11 2.34 -14.42
CA GLU A 14 -26.28 3.12 -14.82
C GLU A 14 -26.06 4.59 -14.44
N ALA A 15 -26.57 5.52 -15.27
CA ALA A 15 -26.25 6.95 -15.19
C ALA A 15 -26.74 7.69 -13.91
N ASP A 16 -27.37 6.98 -12.97
CA ASP A 16 -27.80 7.49 -11.67
C ASP A 16 -27.05 6.86 -10.48
N GLN A 17 -26.11 5.94 -10.72
CA GLN A 17 -25.29 5.34 -9.67
C GLN A 17 -24.07 6.22 -9.34
N SER A 18 -23.55 6.09 -8.12
CA SER A 18 -22.27 6.69 -7.72
C SER A 18 -21.27 5.61 -7.36
N VAL A 19 -20.00 5.85 -7.65
CA VAL A 19 -18.93 4.86 -7.46
C VAL A 19 -17.93 5.37 -6.42
N PHE A 20 -17.44 4.45 -5.60
CA PHE A 20 -16.40 4.68 -4.59
C PHE A 20 -15.35 3.57 -4.73
N ALA A 21 -14.07 3.93 -4.67
CA ALA A 21 -12.96 2.98 -4.68
C ALA A 21 -12.52 2.63 -3.26
N GLY A 22 -11.92 1.46 -3.09
CA GLY A 22 -11.29 1.00 -1.86
C GLY A 22 -11.09 -0.51 -1.84
N ASP A 23 -10.11 -1.04 -1.11
CA ASP A 23 -9.81 -2.47 -0.96
C ASP A 23 -10.74 -3.09 0.10
N PHE A 24 -11.96 -3.48 -0.29
CA PHE A 24 -12.99 -3.96 0.66
C PHE A 24 -12.72 -5.38 1.18
N ASN A 25 -11.73 -6.08 0.61
CA ASN A 25 -11.41 -7.48 0.95
C ASN A 25 -9.94 -7.70 1.36
N ALA A 26 -9.16 -6.63 1.54
CA ALA A 26 -7.74 -6.64 1.90
C ALA A 26 -6.87 -7.57 1.01
N ASP A 27 -7.19 -7.70 -0.27
CA ASP A 27 -6.40 -8.51 -1.21
C ASP A 27 -5.29 -7.69 -1.89
N GLY A 28 -5.28 -6.37 -1.68
CA GLY A 28 -4.33 -5.40 -2.17
C GLY A 28 -4.67 -4.86 -3.56
N TYR A 29 -5.87 -5.10 -4.08
CA TYR A 29 -6.40 -4.42 -5.26
C TYR A 29 -7.56 -3.53 -4.81
N ASP A 30 -7.60 -2.29 -5.31
CA ASP A 30 -8.77 -1.46 -5.05
C ASP A 30 -10.00 -2.01 -5.78
N ASP A 31 -11.11 -2.08 -5.05
CA ASP A 31 -12.39 -2.55 -5.54
C ASP A 31 -13.33 -1.36 -5.82
N LEU A 32 -14.56 -1.64 -6.27
CA LEU A 32 -15.59 -0.60 -6.47
C LEU A 32 -16.85 -0.88 -5.66
N PHE A 33 -17.26 0.08 -4.84
CA PHE A 33 -18.60 0.14 -4.26
C PHE A 33 -19.50 1.01 -5.14
N VAL A 34 -20.56 0.41 -5.68
CA VAL A 34 -21.53 1.07 -6.55
C VAL A 34 -22.81 1.33 -5.76
N PHE A 35 -23.04 2.60 -5.41
CA PHE A 35 -24.25 3.07 -4.73
C PHE A 35 -25.38 3.31 -5.72
N GLY A 36 -26.52 2.67 -5.47
CA GLY A 36 -27.75 2.86 -6.23
C GLY A 36 -28.77 3.73 -5.49
N PRO A 37 -29.11 4.94 -5.96
CA PRO A 37 -30.12 5.74 -5.26
C PRO A 37 -31.53 5.15 -5.41
N GLY A 38 -32.35 5.33 -4.38
CA GLY A 38 -33.77 4.96 -4.41
C GLY A 38 -34.01 3.46 -4.27
N GLU A 39 -34.51 2.82 -5.32
CA GLU A 39 -34.85 1.38 -5.34
C GLU A 39 -33.81 0.55 -6.11
N VAL A 40 -32.72 1.18 -6.57
CA VAL A 40 -31.57 0.51 -7.17
C VAL A 40 -30.79 -0.19 -6.05
N ALA A 41 -30.32 -1.41 -6.30
CA ALA A 41 -29.51 -2.14 -5.33
C ALA A 41 -28.07 -1.61 -5.32
N ASP A 42 -27.44 -1.67 -4.16
CA ASP A 42 -26.00 -1.42 -4.01
C ASP A 42 -25.23 -2.67 -4.49
N GLU A 43 -24.03 -2.49 -5.04
CA GLU A 43 -23.18 -3.58 -5.52
C GLU A 43 -21.72 -3.33 -5.12
N VAL A 44 -20.96 -4.40 -4.94
CA VAL A 44 -19.50 -4.35 -4.81
C VAL A 44 -18.89 -5.13 -5.97
N ARG A 45 -17.87 -4.57 -6.60
CA ARG A 45 -17.13 -5.20 -7.70
C ARG A 45 -15.70 -5.38 -7.24
N PHE A 46 -15.34 -6.64 -7.00
CA PHE A 46 -13.99 -6.99 -6.59
C PHE A 46 -13.07 -7.05 -7.80
N ALA A 47 -11.94 -6.35 -7.75
CA ALA A 47 -10.90 -6.45 -8.76
C ALA A 47 -10.27 -7.85 -8.71
N ASN A 48 -9.78 -8.35 -9.85
CA ASN A 48 -9.09 -9.64 -9.89
C ASN A 48 -7.71 -9.47 -10.55
N PRO A 49 -6.72 -10.31 -10.20
CA PRO A 49 -5.37 -10.24 -10.78
C PRO A 49 -5.29 -10.39 -12.31
N ASP A 50 -6.37 -10.81 -12.97
CA ASP A 50 -6.44 -10.91 -14.43
C ASP A 50 -7.15 -9.72 -15.09
N GLY A 51 -7.41 -8.64 -14.33
CA GLY A 51 -8.12 -7.43 -14.77
C GLY A 51 -9.64 -7.59 -14.88
N SER A 52 -10.20 -8.75 -14.51
CA SER A 52 -11.65 -8.97 -14.47
C SER A 52 -12.28 -8.50 -13.17
N TRP A 53 -13.62 -8.41 -13.12
CA TRP A 53 -14.37 -7.99 -11.94
C TRP A 53 -15.31 -9.09 -11.44
N THR A 54 -15.38 -9.27 -10.13
CA THR A 54 -16.38 -10.14 -9.47
C THR A 54 -17.44 -9.27 -8.82
N THR A 55 -18.64 -9.23 -9.39
CA THR A 55 -19.76 -8.42 -8.84
C THR A 55 -20.60 -9.20 -7.82
N VAL A 56 -20.82 -8.60 -6.66
CA VAL A 56 -21.67 -9.11 -5.59
C VAL A 56 -22.71 -8.04 -5.23
N GLY A 57 -23.97 -8.43 -5.11
CA GLY A 57 -25.00 -7.51 -4.61
C GLY A 57 -24.81 -7.25 -3.12
N ALA A 58 -24.83 -5.99 -2.72
CA ALA A 58 -24.77 -5.57 -1.33
C ALA A 58 -26.19 -5.42 -0.75
N GLU A 59 -26.31 -5.52 0.58
CA GLU A 59 -27.54 -5.06 1.24
C GLU A 59 -27.71 -3.56 0.99
N ARG A 60 -28.89 -3.00 1.23
CA ARG A 60 -29.09 -1.55 1.05
C ARG A 60 -28.72 -0.81 2.32
N GLY A 61 -27.76 0.11 2.25
CA GLY A 61 -27.22 0.74 3.45
C GLY A 61 -27.77 2.12 3.80
N GLY A 62 -28.31 2.86 2.82
CA GLY A 62 -28.85 4.19 3.07
C GLY A 62 -29.61 4.84 1.92
N GLU A 63 -30.02 6.10 2.14
CA GLU A 63 -30.66 6.97 1.14
C GLU A 63 -29.70 8.04 0.59
N GLN A 64 -28.47 8.10 1.10
CA GLN A 64 -27.44 9.06 0.74
C GLN A 64 -26.17 8.30 0.37
N PRO A 65 -25.29 8.87 -0.48
CA PRO A 65 -24.03 8.24 -0.82
C PRO A 65 -23.20 7.97 0.44
N PRO A 66 -22.52 6.81 0.51
CA PRO A 66 -21.68 6.46 1.65
C PRO A 66 -20.36 7.22 1.64
N VAL A 67 -19.57 6.92 2.66
CA VAL A 67 -18.21 7.40 2.91
C VAL A 67 -17.37 6.13 3.10
N VAL A 68 -16.26 5.96 2.38
CA VAL A 68 -15.45 4.72 2.30
C VAL A 68 -14.06 4.93 2.88
N GLY A 69 -13.56 3.97 3.65
CA GLY A 69 -12.21 3.96 4.23
C GLY A 69 -12.02 2.92 5.34
N ASP A 70 -10.80 2.54 5.70
CA ASP A 70 -10.51 1.56 6.78
C ASP A 70 -10.68 2.18 8.18
N PHE A 71 -11.89 2.12 8.74
CA PHE A 71 -12.19 2.77 10.04
C PHE A 71 -11.87 1.89 11.27
N ASP A 72 -11.40 0.65 11.10
CA ASP A 72 -11.02 -0.20 12.24
C ASP A 72 -9.61 -0.81 12.23
N GLY A 73 -8.82 -0.49 11.20
CA GLY A 73 -7.40 -0.79 11.06
C GLY A 73 -7.15 -2.24 10.71
N ASP A 74 -8.09 -2.88 10.00
CA ASP A 74 -7.97 -4.28 9.58
C ASP A 74 -7.58 -4.45 8.11
N HIS A 75 -7.31 -3.32 7.43
CA HIS A 75 -6.89 -3.20 6.03
C HIS A 75 -7.94 -3.61 5.01
N ALA A 76 -9.18 -3.88 5.45
CA ALA A 76 -10.31 -3.94 4.55
C ALA A 76 -11.11 -2.65 4.68
N ASP A 77 -11.32 -1.94 3.59
CA ASP A 77 -12.08 -0.70 3.61
C ASP A 77 -13.52 -0.93 4.08
N ASP A 78 -14.01 0.04 4.84
CA ASP A 78 -15.35 0.03 5.40
C ASP A 78 -16.28 0.99 4.65
N VAL A 79 -17.59 0.79 4.83
CA VAL A 79 -18.62 1.70 4.28
C VAL A 79 -19.42 2.35 5.42
N LEU A 80 -19.25 3.66 5.59
CA LEU A 80 -20.01 4.49 6.52
C LEU A 80 -21.22 5.13 5.84
N TRP A 81 -22.40 4.78 6.36
CA TRP A 81 -23.67 5.41 6.01
C TRP A 81 -23.97 6.55 6.96
N ALA A 82 -23.51 7.74 6.60
CA ALA A 82 -23.79 8.96 7.33
C ALA A 82 -25.27 9.36 7.19
N THR A 83 -25.96 9.62 8.31
CA THR A 83 -27.30 10.20 8.28
C THR A 83 -27.26 11.64 8.82
N PRO A 84 -27.16 12.66 7.94
CA PRO A 84 -27.05 14.05 8.37
C PRO A 84 -28.14 14.45 9.35
N GLY A 85 -27.74 15.13 10.42
CA GLY A 85 -28.65 15.56 11.50
C GLY A 85 -29.18 14.45 12.40
N LYS A 86 -28.67 13.22 12.28
CA LYS A 86 -28.87 12.14 13.25
C LYS A 86 -27.57 11.86 13.99
N ARG A 87 -27.69 11.20 15.14
CA ARG A 87 -26.56 10.71 15.97
C ARG A 87 -26.33 9.21 15.82
N VAL A 88 -26.98 8.62 14.83
CA VAL A 88 -26.96 7.18 14.56
C VAL A 88 -26.53 7.01 13.13
N HIS A 89 -25.43 6.29 12.98
CA HIS A 89 -24.81 5.98 11.70
C HIS A 89 -24.62 4.47 11.62
N THR A 90 -24.55 3.94 10.41
CA THR A 90 -24.30 2.51 10.20
C THR A 90 -22.95 2.39 9.54
N VAL A 91 -22.11 1.51 10.06
CA VAL A 91 -20.84 1.13 9.39
C VAL A 91 -20.94 -0.32 8.99
N TRP A 92 -20.51 -0.59 7.78
CA TRP A 92 -20.29 -1.93 7.26
C TRP A 92 -18.81 -2.18 7.26
N TYR A 93 -18.38 -3.12 8.10
CA TYR A 93 -16.97 -3.45 8.20
C TYR A 93 -16.57 -4.37 7.06
N GLY A 94 -15.57 -3.98 6.27
CA GLY A 94 -14.94 -4.83 5.25
C GLY A 94 -14.38 -6.11 5.86
N HIS A 95 -14.05 -7.09 5.01
CA HIS A 95 -13.38 -8.29 5.51
C HIS A 95 -12.73 -9.12 4.40
N VAL A 96 -11.67 -9.85 4.76
CA VAL A 96 -10.88 -10.71 3.87
C VAL A 96 -11.61 -11.84 3.13
N ASP A 97 -12.88 -12.06 3.45
CA ASP A 97 -13.74 -13.02 2.75
C ASP A 97 -14.70 -12.35 1.76
N GLY A 98 -14.60 -11.03 1.58
CA GLY A 98 -15.45 -10.21 0.72
C GLY A 98 -16.85 -9.94 1.29
N GLU A 99 -17.11 -10.27 2.57
CA GLU A 99 -18.40 -10.00 3.21
C GLU A 99 -18.35 -8.80 4.17
N PHE A 100 -19.37 -7.93 4.08
CA PHE A 100 -19.53 -6.84 5.03
C PHE A 100 -20.19 -7.25 6.34
N ARG A 101 -19.65 -6.78 7.45
CA ARG A 101 -20.21 -6.98 8.80
C ARG A 101 -20.80 -5.69 9.34
N MET A 102 -22.13 -5.60 9.35
CA MET A 102 -22.84 -4.41 9.79
C MET A 102 -22.75 -4.18 11.32
N LYS A 103 -22.52 -2.92 11.71
CA LYS A 103 -22.68 -2.45 13.09
C LYS A 103 -23.36 -1.07 13.14
N VAL A 104 -24.40 -0.96 13.98
CA VAL A 104 -25.00 0.36 14.29
C VAL A 104 -24.08 1.10 15.25
N ARG A 105 -23.66 2.29 14.85
CA ARG A 105 -22.78 3.18 15.62
C ARG A 105 -23.58 4.34 16.22
N TRP A 106 -23.29 4.62 17.48
CA TRP A 106 -23.81 5.78 18.20
C TRP A 106 -22.65 6.76 18.38
N GLY A 107 -22.76 7.94 17.78
CA GLY A 107 -21.69 8.94 17.77
C GLY A 107 -22.23 10.35 17.91
N ALA A 108 -21.42 11.26 18.43
CA ALA A 108 -21.82 12.65 18.61
C ALA A 108 -21.67 13.46 17.31
N GLY A 109 -22.37 13.10 16.23
CA GLY A 109 -22.39 13.93 15.02
C GLY A 109 -23.09 15.28 15.30
N PRO A 110 -22.56 16.43 14.83
CA PRO A 110 -23.30 17.69 14.83
C PRO A 110 -24.57 17.56 14.00
N ALA A 111 -25.55 18.42 14.27
CA ALA A 111 -26.92 18.26 13.78
C ALA A 111 -27.10 18.61 12.28
N THR A 112 -26.04 18.93 11.53
CA THR A 112 -26.18 19.64 10.25
C THR A 112 -25.31 19.20 9.08
N ASP A 113 -24.42 18.20 9.19
CA ASP A 113 -23.22 18.26 8.33
C ASP A 113 -22.93 17.04 7.46
N ALA A 114 -22.24 17.32 6.34
CA ALA A 114 -21.65 16.35 5.41
C ALA A 114 -20.39 15.73 6.04
N ALA A 115 -20.17 14.45 5.79
CA ALA A 115 -18.98 13.72 6.18
C ALA A 115 -18.07 13.57 4.95
N VAL A 116 -16.77 13.74 5.16
CA VAL A 116 -15.72 13.45 4.19
C VAL A 116 -14.77 12.48 4.89
N VAL A 117 -14.38 11.38 4.22
CA VAL A 117 -13.24 10.59 4.69
C VAL A 117 -12.03 11.47 4.57
N ALA A 118 -11.34 11.58 5.67
CA ALA A 118 -10.03 12.14 5.67
C ALA A 118 -9.20 11.10 6.39
N ASP A 119 -8.36 10.36 5.70
CA ASP A 119 -7.33 9.64 6.41
C ASP A 119 -6.33 10.69 6.92
N THR A 120 -6.28 10.86 8.24
CA THR A 120 -5.43 11.88 8.84
C THR A 120 -4.75 11.28 10.05
N ALA A 121 -3.42 11.29 10.10
CA ALA A 121 -2.72 11.05 11.37
C ALA A 121 -2.85 12.21 12.37
N ALA A 122 -3.87 13.08 12.23
CA ALA A 122 -4.13 14.15 13.17
C ALA A 122 -4.47 13.61 14.57
N ASP A 123 -4.94 12.36 14.67
CA ASP A 123 -5.20 11.68 15.94
C ASP A 123 -3.99 10.86 16.47
N GLY A 124 -3.01 10.60 15.60
CA GLY A 124 -1.76 9.89 15.92
C GLY A 124 -1.80 8.36 15.71
N THR A 125 -2.80 7.82 15.02
CA THR A 125 -2.95 6.39 14.73
C THR A 125 -2.71 6.14 13.23
N ALA A 126 -1.53 5.66 12.85
CA ALA A 126 -1.24 5.32 11.45
C ALA A 126 -2.02 4.07 11.01
N GLY A 127 -2.52 4.06 9.78
CA GLY A 127 -3.22 2.93 9.17
C GLY A 127 -4.66 2.74 9.65
N VAL A 128 -5.36 3.82 10.03
CA VAL A 128 -6.81 3.83 10.25
C VAL A 128 -7.37 5.17 9.76
N ASP A 129 -8.36 5.10 8.89
CA ASP A 129 -9.00 6.27 8.31
C ASP A 129 -9.84 7.05 9.34
N ASP A 130 -9.78 8.37 9.24
CA ASP A 130 -10.61 9.28 10.02
C ASP A 130 -11.80 9.83 9.22
N ILE A 131 -12.77 10.40 9.93
CA ILE A 131 -13.91 11.08 9.31
C ILE A 131 -13.99 12.53 9.78
N VAL A 132 -13.93 13.47 8.84
CA VAL A 132 -14.14 14.91 9.11
C VAL A 132 -15.60 15.28 8.85
N TRP A 133 -16.25 15.79 9.89
CA TRP A 133 -17.60 16.36 9.84
C TRP A 133 -17.54 17.86 9.62
N ILE A 134 -17.93 18.30 8.44
CA ILE A 134 -17.76 19.68 8.01
C ILE A 134 -18.97 20.52 8.39
N GLU A 135 -18.83 21.37 9.40
CA GLU A 135 -19.76 22.48 9.67
C GLU A 135 -19.49 23.69 8.73
N PRO A 136 -20.29 23.95 7.67
CA PRO A 136 -19.92 24.91 6.62
C PRO A 136 -19.83 26.38 7.09
N SER A 137 -20.43 26.69 8.24
CA SER A 137 -20.40 28.03 8.85
C SER A 137 -19.46 28.14 10.05
N ALA A 138 -18.78 27.05 10.41
CA ALA A 138 -17.83 27.03 11.51
C ALA A 138 -16.40 27.24 11.00
N ALA A 139 -15.53 27.67 11.91
CA ALA A 139 -14.08 27.71 11.71
C ALA A 139 -13.38 26.48 12.33
N THR A 140 -14.18 25.55 12.87
CA THR A 140 -13.73 24.34 13.55
C THR A 140 -14.68 23.20 13.21
N HIS A 141 -14.14 22.07 12.79
CA HIS A 141 -14.85 20.89 12.31
C HIS A 141 -14.56 19.72 13.25
N THR A 142 -15.48 18.75 13.32
CA THR A 142 -15.30 17.57 14.19
C THR A 142 -14.53 16.52 13.42
N LEU A 143 -13.46 15.98 14.01
CA LEU A 143 -12.75 14.82 13.51
C LEU A 143 -13.14 13.61 14.35
N TRP A 144 -13.50 12.51 13.68
CA TRP A 144 -13.65 11.20 14.28
C TRP A 144 -12.42 10.38 13.95
N GLY A 145 -11.54 10.26 14.95
CA GLY A 145 -10.35 9.41 14.89
C GLY A 145 -10.75 7.94 14.80
N GLY A 146 -10.36 7.24 13.73
CA GLY A 146 -10.41 5.78 13.68
C GLY A 146 -9.58 5.19 14.82
N ALA A 147 -9.94 4.01 15.32
CA ALA A 147 -9.11 3.37 16.33
C ALA A 147 -9.20 1.84 16.28
N PRO A 148 -8.06 1.14 16.46
CA PRO A 148 -8.03 -0.31 16.54
C PRO A 148 -9.08 -0.83 17.52
N ALA A 149 -9.77 -1.90 17.15
CA ALA A 149 -10.90 -2.45 17.89
C ALA A 149 -12.10 -1.48 18.04
N ARG A 150 -12.35 -0.64 17.03
CA ARG A 150 -13.61 0.06 16.83
C ARG A 150 -13.86 1.18 17.83
N GLY A 151 -12.82 1.93 18.23
CA GLY A 151 -12.97 3.18 19.00
C GLY A 151 -13.35 4.37 18.11
N LEU A 152 -13.65 5.53 18.70
CA LEU A 152 -13.67 6.83 18.01
C LEU A 152 -13.02 7.86 18.93
N ILE A 153 -12.09 8.67 18.43
CA ILE A 153 -11.50 9.80 19.18
C ILE A 153 -12.10 11.10 18.65
N ASP A 154 -12.81 11.85 19.50
CA ASP A 154 -13.32 13.17 19.13
C ASP A 154 -12.18 14.21 19.22
N SER A 155 -11.81 14.82 18.09
CA SER A 155 -10.90 15.97 18.04
C SER A 155 -11.48 17.10 17.18
N SER A 156 -10.76 18.21 17.02
CA SER A 156 -11.23 19.37 16.25
C SER A 156 -10.17 19.89 15.29
N LEU A 157 -10.58 20.15 14.05
CA LEU A 157 -9.73 20.70 13.00
C LEU A 157 -10.18 22.11 12.60
N ALA A 158 -9.25 23.04 12.39
CA ALA A 158 -9.58 24.43 12.08
C ALA A 158 -9.23 24.80 10.64
N PHE A 159 -10.25 25.00 9.80
CA PHE A 159 -10.12 25.56 8.45
C PHE A 159 -11.39 26.35 8.07
N ASP A 160 -11.37 27.04 6.92
CA ASP A 160 -12.56 27.73 6.40
C ASP A 160 -13.56 26.67 5.93
N GLY A 161 -14.72 26.58 6.59
CA GLY A 161 -15.76 25.58 6.27
C GLY A 161 -16.38 25.67 4.87
N SER A 162 -15.98 26.64 4.05
CA SER A 162 -16.27 26.64 2.61
C SER A 162 -15.31 25.79 1.77
N MET A 163 -14.20 25.31 2.34
CA MET A 163 -13.25 24.41 1.69
C MET A 163 -13.69 22.95 1.84
N ILE A 164 -13.31 22.13 0.87
CA ILE A 164 -13.58 20.69 0.85
C ILE A 164 -12.27 19.96 1.19
N PRO A 165 -12.24 19.08 2.21
CA PRO A 165 -11.06 18.29 2.54
C PRO A 165 -10.65 17.36 1.40
N LEU A 166 -9.34 17.12 1.33
CA LEU A 166 -8.69 16.19 0.43
C LEU A 166 -7.65 15.43 1.25
N ALA A 167 -7.86 14.13 1.46
CA ALA A 167 -6.89 13.28 2.11
C ALA A 167 -5.96 12.62 1.11
N GLY A 168 -4.79 12.22 1.61
CA GLY A 168 -3.75 11.54 0.84
C GLY A 168 -2.38 11.65 1.48
N ALA A 169 -1.44 10.75 1.16
CA ALA A 169 -0.06 10.73 1.66
C ALA A 169 0.84 11.78 0.98
N PHE A 170 0.41 13.05 1.00
CA PHE A 170 1.04 14.14 0.24
C PHE A 170 2.47 14.51 0.68
N SER A 171 2.92 14.11 1.87
CA SER A 171 4.26 14.41 2.38
C SER A 171 5.28 13.30 2.11
N GLY A 172 4.84 12.13 1.64
CA GLY A 172 5.71 11.00 1.31
C GLY A 172 6.31 10.26 2.51
N ASP A 173 5.74 10.41 3.70
CA ASP A 173 6.12 9.66 4.90
C ASP A 173 5.23 8.44 5.18
N HIS A 174 4.34 8.09 4.22
CA HIS A 174 3.32 7.03 4.30
C HIS A 174 2.38 7.23 5.47
N VAL A 175 2.16 8.49 5.80
CA VAL A 175 1.16 8.93 6.74
C VAL A 175 0.25 9.91 6.00
N GLU A 176 -1.04 9.70 6.13
CA GLU A 176 -2.03 10.43 5.39
C GLU A 176 -2.18 11.85 5.95
N ASP A 177 -2.05 12.81 5.04
CA ASP A 177 -2.14 14.24 5.26
C ASP A 177 -3.55 14.73 4.94
N LEU A 178 -3.99 15.78 5.65
CA LEU A 178 -5.21 16.48 5.29
C LEU A 178 -4.94 17.82 4.63
N TRP A 179 -5.29 17.88 3.35
CA TRP A 179 -5.30 19.10 2.57
C TRP A 179 -6.75 19.53 2.35
N ALA A 180 -6.96 20.65 1.66
CA ALA A 180 -8.30 21.07 1.26
C ALA A 180 -8.25 21.80 -0.08
N TYR A 181 -9.38 21.85 -0.76
CA TYR A 181 -9.54 22.65 -1.96
C TYR A 181 -10.76 23.54 -1.89
N ARG A 182 -10.78 24.57 -2.74
CA ARG A 182 -11.97 25.35 -3.04
C ARG A 182 -12.09 25.52 -4.55
N GLN A 183 -13.32 25.76 -5.00
CA GLN A 183 -13.60 26.09 -6.38
C GLN A 183 -14.31 27.44 -6.47
N ASP A 184 -13.82 28.30 -7.34
CA ASP A 184 -14.45 29.58 -7.66
C ASP A 184 -14.38 29.89 -9.17
N ALA A 185 -14.74 31.10 -9.57
CA ALA A 185 -14.75 31.49 -10.98
C ALA A 185 -13.35 31.46 -11.65
N GLY A 186 -12.28 31.42 -10.85
CA GLY A 186 -10.90 31.28 -11.28
C GLY A 186 -10.44 29.82 -11.46
N GLY A 187 -11.21 28.85 -10.97
CA GLY A 187 -10.90 27.43 -11.06
C GLY A 187 -10.82 26.73 -9.70
N THR A 188 -10.05 25.65 -9.65
CA THR A 188 -9.77 24.87 -8.44
C THR A 188 -8.45 25.34 -7.82
N HIS A 189 -8.49 25.57 -6.50
CA HIS A 189 -7.33 25.93 -5.71
C HIS A 189 -7.18 24.91 -4.57
N VAL A 190 -6.07 24.19 -4.54
CA VAL A 190 -5.74 23.21 -3.48
C VAL A 190 -4.76 23.86 -2.53
N MET A 191 -4.97 23.72 -1.23
CA MET A 191 -4.18 24.32 -0.16
C MET A 191 -3.77 23.27 0.87
N ARG A 192 -2.55 23.40 1.37
CA ARG A 192 -2.09 22.71 2.56
C ARG A 192 -2.69 23.35 3.83
N LEU A 193 -3.09 22.53 4.81
CA LEU A 193 -3.76 22.99 6.04
C LEU A 193 -2.83 23.17 7.26
N ASP A 194 -1.52 22.98 7.10
CA ASP A 194 -0.54 23.09 8.16
C ASP A 194 -0.41 24.53 8.70
N ALA A 195 -0.31 24.63 10.03
CA ALA A 195 -0.59 25.81 10.87
C ALA A 195 -0.17 27.18 10.28
N GLY A 196 -1.10 27.83 9.57
CA GLY A 196 -0.92 29.11 8.91
C GLY A 196 -2.19 29.57 8.19
N ALA A 197 -2.13 30.70 7.48
CA ALA A 197 -3.19 31.04 6.53
C ALA A 197 -3.00 30.16 5.28
N PRO A 198 -4.04 29.46 4.79
CA PRO A 198 -3.90 28.51 3.68
C PRO A 198 -3.40 29.24 2.43
N VAL A 199 -2.31 28.73 1.86
CA VAL A 199 -1.72 29.20 0.59
C VAL A 199 -1.97 28.12 -0.46
N PRO A 200 -2.51 28.47 -1.64
CA PRO A 200 -2.66 27.50 -2.72
C PRO A 200 -1.32 26.93 -3.16
N VAL A 201 -1.26 25.61 -3.27
CA VAL A 201 -0.12 24.83 -3.80
C VAL A 201 -0.40 24.30 -5.20
N VAL A 202 -1.68 24.12 -5.55
CA VAL A 202 -2.14 23.82 -6.91
C VAL A 202 -3.21 24.84 -7.31
N GLU A 203 -3.09 25.37 -8.52
CA GLU A 203 -4.12 26.23 -9.14
C GLU A 203 -4.35 25.79 -10.58
N VAL A 204 -5.57 25.36 -10.89
CA VAL A 204 -5.99 24.94 -12.24
C VAL A 204 -7.31 25.57 -12.62
N THR A 205 -7.55 25.79 -13.91
CA THR A 205 -8.79 26.43 -14.38
C THR A 205 -10.01 25.51 -14.35
N ALA A 206 -9.81 24.21 -14.21
CA ALA A 206 -10.89 23.23 -14.14
C ALA A 206 -11.63 23.27 -12.79
N THR A 207 -12.89 22.88 -12.81
CA THR A 207 -13.80 22.89 -11.64
C THR A 207 -14.60 21.59 -11.51
N GLY A 208 -14.08 20.48 -12.05
CA GLY A 208 -14.71 19.16 -11.91
C GLY A 208 -14.38 18.50 -10.57
N GLN A 209 -14.37 17.18 -10.55
CA GLN A 209 -13.94 16.40 -9.37
C GLN A 209 -12.46 16.64 -9.08
N VAL A 210 -12.11 16.58 -7.79
CA VAL A 210 -10.74 16.68 -7.29
C VAL A 210 -10.45 15.39 -6.54
N LEU A 211 -9.40 14.68 -6.94
CA LEU A 211 -8.96 13.42 -6.35
C LEU A 211 -7.50 13.54 -5.92
N GLY A 212 -7.18 12.93 -4.78
CA GLY A 212 -5.81 12.66 -4.35
C GLY A 212 -5.45 11.22 -4.75
N GLY A 213 -4.17 10.97 -4.96
CA GLY A 213 -3.64 9.64 -5.23
C GLY A 213 -2.26 9.69 -5.86
N ASP A 214 -1.48 8.62 -5.72
CA ASP A 214 -0.13 8.47 -6.29
C ASP A 214 -0.19 8.06 -7.77
N PHE A 215 -0.57 8.99 -8.64
CA PHE A 215 -0.74 8.74 -10.08
C PHE A 215 0.57 8.51 -10.85
N ASN A 216 1.73 8.78 -10.22
CA ASN A 216 3.04 8.65 -10.85
C ASN A 216 3.90 7.54 -10.21
N GLY A 217 3.40 6.95 -9.14
CA GLY A 217 3.97 5.82 -8.43
C GLY A 217 5.20 6.21 -7.63
N ASP A 218 5.40 7.46 -7.19
CA ASP A 218 6.55 7.85 -6.35
C ASP A 218 6.25 7.82 -4.84
N ARG A 219 5.10 7.25 -4.47
CA ARG A 219 4.52 7.13 -3.13
C ARG A 219 4.28 8.46 -2.45
N VAL A 220 4.03 9.49 -3.26
CA VAL A 220 3.62 10.80 -2.80
C VAL A 220 2.35 11.16 -3.54
N ASP A 221 1.26 11.37 -2.80
CA ASP A 221 0.00 11.66 -3.45
C ASP A 221 0.08 12.95 -4.28
N ASP A 222 -0.44 12.83 -5.49
CA ASP A 222 -0.64 13.86 -6.48
C ASP A 222 -2.07 14.39 -6.40
N VAL A 223 -2.38 15.43 -7.19
CA VAL A 223 -3.75 15.93 -7.31
C VAL A 223 -4.25 15.85 -8.75
N TYR A 224 -5.36 15.15 -8.93
CA TYR A 224 -6.10 15.11 -10.18
C TYR A 224 -7.32 16.04 -10.12
N VAL A 225 -7.56 16.80 -11.20
CA VAL A 225 -8.74 17.66 -11.33
C VAL A 225 -9.39 17.44 -12.69
N SER A 226 -10.62 16.93 -12.70
CA SER A 226 -11.38 16.77 -13.95
C SER A 226 -11.90 18.12 -14.48
N GLY A 227 -12.02 18.23 -15.79
CA GLY A 227 -12.43 19.43 -16.50
C GLY A 227 -13.31 19.16 -17.71
N GLU A 228 -13.89 20.23 -18.27
CA GLU A 228 -14.66 20.12 -19.51
C GLU A 228 -13.70 19.95 -20.70
N GLY A 229 -13.44 18.69 -21.07
CA GLY A 229 -12.70 18.28 -22.26
C GLY A 229 -11.22 17.96 -22.03
N SER A 230 -10.60 18.51 -20.99
CA SER A 230 -9.26 18.13 -20.55
C SER A 230 -9.17 18.20 -19.04
N ASP A 231 -8.43 17.24 -18.50
CA ASP A 231 -8.23 17.09 -17.07
C ASP A 231 -6.82 17.57 -16.72
N PHE A 232 -6.54 17.71 -15.45
CA PHE A 232 -5.27 18.24 -14.97
C PHE A 232 -4.69 17.30 -13.93
N LEU A 233 -3.43 16.94 -14.10
CA LEU A 233 -2.64 16.21 -13.12
C LEU A 233 -1.57 17.16 -12.57
N ALA A 234 -1.60 17.36 -11.26
CA ALA A 234 -0.60 18.11 -10.51
C ALA A 234 0.26 17.13 -9.72
N THR A 235 1.45 16.82 -10.24
CA THR A 235 2.36 15.87 -9.60
C THR A 235 3.13 16.54 -8.47
N ASN A 236 3.09 15.95 -7.28
CA ASN A 236 3.74 16.40 -6.07
C ASN A 236 5.18 15.85 -5.99
N ASP A 237 6.14 16.69 -5.61
CA ASP A 237 7.53 16.24 -5.45
C ASP A 237 7.90 15.83 -4.01
N GLY A 238 6.92 15.79 -3.10
CA GLY A 238 7.08 15.49 -1.66
C GLY A 238 7.78 16.60 -0.87
N SER A 239 8.20 17.69 -1.52
CA SER A 239 8.79 18.86 -0.87
C SER A 239 7.81 20.05 -0.79
N GLY A 240 6.57 19.83 -1.21
CA GLY A 240 5.51 20.83 -1.35
C GLY A 240 5.55 21.58 -2.69
N GLY A 241 6.33 21.10 -3.67
CA GLY A 241 6.32 21.59 -5.04
C GLY A 241 5.39 20.76 -5.94
N PHE A 242 4.72 21.42 -6.88
CA PHE A 242 3.85 20.78 -7.86
C PHE A 242 4.24 21.09 -9.29
N SER A 243 4.13 20.09 -10.16
CA SER A 243 4.15 20.26 -11.62
C SER A 243 2.77 19.96 -12.18
N VAL A 244 2.13 20.95 -12.78
CA VAL A 244 0.79 20.81 -13.36
C VAL A 244 0.88 20.55 -14.86
N VAL A 245 0.22 19.50 -15.32
CA VAL A 245 0.08 19.15 -16.74
C VAL A 245 -1.38 18.92 -17.11
N GLU A 246 -1.73 19.23 -18.35
CA GLU A 246 -3.02 18.90 -18.93
C GLU A 246 -2.96 17.46 -19.49
N VAL A 247 -3.96 16.65 -19.15
CA VAL A 247 -4.08 15.25 -19.54
C VAL A 247 -5.39 15.01 -20.29
N PRO A 248 -5.49 13.93 -21.11
CA PRO A 248 -6.74 13.59 -21.78
C PRO A 248 -7.90 13.47 -20.78
N GLY A 249 -9.07 13.98 -21.15
CA GLY A 249 -10.24 13.91 -20.28
C GLY A 249 -10.75 12.48 -20.07
N ALA A 250 -10.93 12.06 -18.83
CA ALA A 250 -11.44 10.76 -18.42
C ALA A 250 -12.98 10.72 -18.33
N GLY A 251 -13.63 11.86 -18.09
CA GLY A 251 -15.08 11.95 -17.93
C GLY A 251 -15.50 12.87 -16.80
N SER A 252 -16.81 12.95 -16.55
CA SER A 252 -17.39 13.81 -15.49
C SER A 252 -17.48 13.15 -14.13
N GLU A 253 -17.36 11.83 -14.08
CA GLU A 253 -17.36 11.02 -12.86
C GLU A 253 -16.23 10.01 -13.00
N VAL A 254 -15.30 10.03 -12.03
CA VAL A 254 -14.14 9.17 -11.94
C VAL A 254 -13.83 8.85 -10.47
N VAL A 255 -13.12 7.76 -10.24
CA VAL A 255 -12.51 7.41 -8.95
C VAL A 255 -11.04 7.09 -9.16
N ALA A 256 -10.24 7.28 -8.11
CA ALA A 256 -8.82 6.93 -8.08
C ALA A 256 -8.61 5.69 -7.21
N GLY A 257 -7.64 4.85 -7.57
CA GLY A 257 -7.22 3.70 -6.78
C GLY A 257 -6.28 2.77 -7.54
N ASP A 258 -5.56 1.90 -6.84
CA ASP A 258 -4.64 0.90 -7.39
C ASP A 258 -5.40 -0.38 -7.79
N PHE A 259 -6.02 -0.34 -8.98
CA PHE A 259 -6.89 -1.41 -9.46
C PHE A 259 -6.14 -2.65 -9.98
N ASP A 260 -4.82 -2.58 -10.16
CA ASP A 260 -4.00 -3.68 -10.68
C ASP A 260 -2.79 -4.04 -9.84
N ARG A 261 -2.64 -3.39 -8.69
CA ARG A 261 -1.62 -3.64 -7.67
C ARG A 261 -0.20 -3.34 -8.17
N ASP A 262 -0.05 -2.27 -8.94
CA ASP A 262 1.26 -1.78 -9.35
C ASP A 262 1.81 -0.69 -8.41
N ASN A 263 1.11 -0.40 -7.31
CA ASN A 263 1.35 0.69 -6.35
C ASN A 263 1.28 2.09 -6.96
N THR A 264 0.64 2.24 -8.11
CA THR A 264 0.31 3.52 -8.73
C THR A 264 -1.21 3.65 -8.76
N ASP A 265 -1.73 4.78 -8.34
CA ASP A 265 -3.15 5.03 -8.45
C ASP A 265 -3.55 5.22 -9.92
N ASP A 266 -4.57 4.48 -10.32
CA ASP A 266 -5.21 4.55 -11.60
C ASP A 266 -6.48 5.40 -11.52
N ILE A 267 -6.93 5.96 -12.67
CA ILE A 267 -8.23 6.62 -12.76
C ILE A 267 -9.24 5.71 -13.44
N TYR A 268 -10.27 5.32 -12.71
CA TYR A 268 -11.39 4.56 -13.25
C TYR A 268 -12.55 5.48 -13.64
N ALA A 269 -12.98 5.39 -14.90
CA ALA A 269 -14.08 6.16 -15.48
C ALA A 269 -15.31 5.27 -15.77
N PRO A 270 -16.37 5.32 -14.94
CA PRO A 270 -17.61 4.57 -15.18
C PRO A 270 -18.42 5.10 -16.39
N GLY A 271 -19.04 4.21 -17.19
CA GLY A 271 -19.88 4.60 -18.33
C GLY A 271 -20.45 3.44 -19.19
N GLU A 272 -20.84 3.73 -20.44
CA GLU A 272 -21.21 2.69 -21.44
C GLU A 272 -20.02 1.75 -21.75
N VAL A 273 -18.81 2.28 -21.58
CA VAL A 273 -17.53 1.60 -21.72
C VAL A 273 -16.69 2.04 -20.53
N GLU A 274 -16.38 1.10 -19.64
CA GLU A 274 -15.52 1.35 -18.49
C GLU A 274 -14.07 1.39 -18.95
N ALA A 275 -13.32 2.35 -18.42
CA ALA A 275 -11.91 2.48 -18.73
C ALA A 275 -11.12 2.79 -17.46
N THR A 276 -10.01 2.07 -17.30
CA THR A 276 -8.97 2.41 -16.35
C THR A 276 -7.88 3.17 -17.13
N ILE A 277 -7.57 4.38 -16.67
CA ILE A 277 -6.61 5.28 -17.29
C ILE A 277 -5.41 5.43 -16.36
N ARG A 278 -4.24 5.05 -16.88
CA ARG A 278 -2.97 5.17 -16.16
C ARG A 278 -2.30 6.50 -16.45
N TYR A 279 -1.81 7.13 -15.39
CA TYR A 279 -1.24 8.49 -15.46
C TYR A 279 0.26 8.56 -15.21
N GLY A 280 0.99 7.59 -15.74
CA GLY A 280 2.42 7.48 -15.58
C GLY A 280 2.75 6.03 -15.28
N ASP A 281 3.97 5.62 -15.54
CA ASP A 281 4.51 4.39 -14.98
C ASP A 281 5.63 4.84 -14.03
N ARG A 282 5.64 4.32 -12.79
CA ARG A 282 6.78 4.49 -11.89
C ARG A 282 8.05 4.06 -12.61
N GLN A 283 8.94 5.00 -12.89
CA GLN A 283 10.24 4.63 -13.46
C GLN A 283 11.13 4.09 -12.34
N VAL A 284 11.26 2.77 -12.27
CA VAL A 284 12.21 2.12 -11.36
C VAL A 284 13.60 2.11 -12.00
N ASP A 285 14.54 2.83 -11.40
CA ASP A 285 15.93 2.95 -11.85
C ASP A 285 16.92 2.29 -10.89
N ARG A 286 16.60 2.19 -9.60
CA ARG A 286 17.54 1.79 -8.54
C ARG A 286 16.93 0.76 -7.60
N VAL A 287 17.53 -0.42 -7.55
CA VAL A 287 17.06 -1.55 -6.74
C VAL A 287 18.11 -1.91 -5.69
N MET A 288 17.73 -1.87 -4.42
CA MET A 288 18.56 -2.34 -3.31
C MET A 288 18.16 -3.76 -2.94
N VAL A 289 19.10 -4.70 -3.03
CA VAL A 289 18.90 -6.08 -2.58
C VAL A 289 19.62 -6.25 -1.26
N VAL A 290 18.87 -6.66 -0.24
CA VAL A 290 19.37 -6.88 1.11
C VAL A 290 19.16 -8.33 1.49
N GLY A 291 20.22 -9.00 1.91
CA GLY A 291 20.04 -10.27 2.58
C GLY A 291 21.28 -11.09 2.78
N ASP A 292 21.07 -12.37 3.12
CA ASP A 292 22.14 -13.23 3.59
C ASP A 292 22.86 -13.93 2.42
N SER A 293 23.39 -15.12 2.67
CA SER A 293 24.00 -15.97 1.64
C SER A 293 23.05 -16.34 0.48
N LEU A 294 21.73 -16.39 0.70
CA LEU A 294 20.78 -16.59 -0.38
C LEU A 294 20.79 -15.41 -1.36
N MET A 295 20.67 -14.18 -0.84
CA MET A 295 20.74 -12.97 -1.66
C MET A 295 22.13 -12.71 -2.25
N TRP A 296 23.19 -13.09 -1.54
CA TRP A 296 24.54 -13.05 -2.10
C TRP A 296 24.66 -13.92 -3.35
N GLY A 297 24.06 -15.12 -3.33
CA GLY A 297 24.02 -16.01 -4.49
C GLY A 297 23.11 -15.49 -5.61
N LEU A 298 22.00 -14.85 -5.27
CA LEU A 298 21.08 -14.20 -6.22
C LEU A 298 21.73 -13.02 -6.95
N GLY A 299 22.55 -12.24 -6.23
CA GLY A 299 23.06 -10.94 -6.64
C GLY A 299 23.60 -10.87 -8.07
N PRO A 300 24.52 -11.74 -8.51
CA PRO A 300 25.04 -11.71 -9.88
C PRO A 300 23.97 -11.91 -10.97
N PHE A 301 22.95 -12.73 -10.72
CA PHE A 301 21.88 -13.01 -11.66
C PHE A 301 20.90 -11.84 -11.72
N MET A 302 20.47 -11.35 -10.56
CA MET A 302 19.59 -10.19 -10.46
C MET A 302 20.25 -8.93 -11.04
N GLN A 303 21.52 -8.67 -10.73
CA GLN A 303 22.29 -7.55 -11.29
C GLN A 303 22.32 -7.59 -12.82
N SER A 304 22.44 -8.79 -13.42
CA SER A 304 22.45 -8.95 -14.87
C SER A 304 21.09 -8.64 -15.50
N ILE A 305 19.99 -9.05 -14.86
CA ILE A 305 18.63 -8.79 -15.34
C ILE A 305 18.30 -7.30 -15.19
N LEU A 306 18.57 -6.71 -14.03
CA LEU A 306 18.36 -5.28 -13.77
C LEU A 306 19.14 -4.41 -14.76
N ALA A 307 20.44 -4.68 -14.94
CA ALA A 307 21.27 -3.91 -15.87
C ALA A 307 20.82 -4.04 -17.33
N ALA A 308 20.25 -5.19 -17.72
CA ALA A 308 19.69 -5.38 -19.06
C ALA A 308 18.43 -4.53 -19.29
N ASN A 309 17.74 -4.13 -18.23
CA ASN A 309 16.57 -3.27 -18.23
C ASN A 309 16.87 -1.82 -17.82
N GLY A 310 18.16 -1.44 -17.76
CA GLY A 310 18.57 -0.07 -17.46
C GLY A 310 18.62 0.31 -15.98
N MET A 311 18.38 -0.65 -15.07
CA MET A 311 18.38 -0.43 -13.63
C MET A 311 19.76 -0.65 -12.99
N GLU A 312 20.07 0.17 -11.99
CA GLU A 312 21.21 0.01 -11.10
C GLU A 312 20.82 -0.85 -9.89
N MET A 313 21.74 -1.72 -9.45
CA MET A 313 21.53 -2.55 -8.25
C MET A 313 22.59 -2.24 -7.21
N LYS A 314 22.17 -2.11 -5.95
CA LYS A 314 23.05 -2.08 -4.78
C LYS A 314 22.76 -3.30 -3.91
N TYR A 315 23.79 -4.05 -3.57
CA TYR A 315 23.67 -5.12 -2.57
C TYR A 315 24.10 -4.63 -1.18
N THR A 316 23.32 -4.98 -0.16
CA THR A 316 23.60 -4.75 1.27
C THR A 316 23.37 -6.03 2.07
N GLY A 317 24.07 -6.19 3.19
CA GLY A 317 24.14 -7.45 3.92
C GLY A 317 25.43 -8.21 3.61
N ALA A 318 25.54 -9.44 4.10
CA ALA A 318 26.71 -10.25 3.88
C ALA A 318 26.39 -11.75 3.96
N PRO A 319 27.09 -12.59 3.17
CA PRO A 319 26.97 -14.03 3.27
C PRO A 319 27.41 -14.47 4.66
N ALA A 320 26.75 -15.51 5.16
CA ALA A 320 26.99 -16.07 6.48
C ALA A 320 26.72 -15.12 7.67
N THR A 321 25.87 -14.10 7.48
CA THR A 321 25.38 -13.25 8.56
C THR A 321 23.86 -13.24 8.54
N GLY A 322 23.24 -13.13 9.71
CA GLY A 322 21.80 -12.97 9.89
C GLY A 322 21.45 -11.66 10.58
N LEU A 323 20.15 -11.41 10.69
CA LEU A 323 19.60 -10.12 11.12
C LEU A 323 20.07 -9.66 12.51
N LEU A 324 20.30 -10.60 13.42
CA LEU A 324 20.70 -10.33 14.80
C LEU A 324 22.23 -10.36 15.01
N ASP A 325 23.01 -10.74 13.98
CA ASP A 325 24.45 -10.77 14.09
C ASP A 325 25.01 -9.35 14.30
N PHE A 326 26.10 -9.28 15.06
CA PHE A 326 26.79 -8.03 15.41
C PHE A 326 25.88 -6.97 16.06
N GLN A 327 24.91 -7.40 16.88
CA GLN A 327 23.93 -6.52 17.54
C GLN A 327 23.01 -5.81 16.54
N ALA A 328 22.50 -6.55 15.55
CA ALA A 328 21.63 -6.03 14.49
C ALA A 328 22.27 -4.94 13.60
N ALA A 329 23.55 -5.10 13.28
CA ALA A 329 24.32 -4.13 12.49
C ALA A 329 23.76 -3.89 11.08
N TRP A 330 22.94 -4.81 10.55
CA TRP A 330 22.25 -4.63 9.27
C TRP A 330 21.32 -3.41 9.29
N LYS A 331 20.64 -3.15 10.41
CA LYS A 331 19.77 -1.98 10.57
C LYS A 331 20.55 -0.67 10.35
N ASP A 332 21.71 -0.56 10.99
CA ASP A 332 22.60 0.60 10.85
C ASP A 332 23.15 0.73 9.42
N ALA A 333 23.52 -0.40 8.80
CA ALA A 333 24.05 -0.41 7.44
C ALA A 333 22.99 0.04 6.41
N ILE A 334 21.75 -0.46 6.52
CA ILE A 334 20.64 -0.08 5.65
C ILE A 334 20.33 1.41 5.83
N SER A 335 20.18 1.86 7.07
CA SER A 335 19.89 3.27 7.40
C SER A 335 20.93 4.24 6.82
N ALA A 336 22.20 3.84 6.75
CA ALA A 336 23.27 4.66 6.20
C ALA A 336 23.27 4.70 4.66
N GLU A 337 22.83 3.63 4.00
CA GLU A 337 22.86 3.50 2.54
C GLU A 337 21.62 4.10 1.87
N LEU A 338 20.44 4.02 2.50
CA LEU A 338 19.19 4.55 1.95
C LEU A 338 19.28 6.00 1.44
N PRO A 339 19.75 7.00 2.21
CA PRO A 339 19.83 8.38 1.72
C PRO A 339 20.95 8.62 0.68
N VAL A 340 21.83 7.65 0.45
CA VAL A 340 22.97 7.75 -0.49
C VAL A 340 22.65 7.11 -1.82
N PHE A 341 22.11 5.89 -1.78
CA PHE A 341 21.69 5.16 -2.97
C PHE A 341 20.31 5.61 -3.43
N ASP A 342 19.43 5.90 -2.47
CA ASP A 342 18.06 6.39 -2.69
C ASP A 342 17.29 5.41 -3.61
N PRO A 343 17.09 4.15 -3.17
CA PRO A 343 16.47 3.13 -4.01
C PRO A 343 15.00 3.44 -4.30
N ASP A 344 14.53 2.99 -5.45
CA ASP A 344 13.11 2.93 -5.76
C ASP A 344 12.52 1.59 -5.28
N VAL A 345 13.31 0.52 -5.21
CA VAL A 345 12.83 -0.77 -4.66
C VAL A 345 13.85 -1.36 -3.70
N VAL A 346 13.39 -1.91 -2.59
CA VAL A 346 14.19 -2.69 -1.64
C VAL A 346 13.63 -4.10 -1.50
N ILE A 347 14.44 -5.09 -1.86
CA ILE A 347 14.11 -6.51 -1.68
C ILE A 347 14.87 -7.03 -0.46
N LEU A 348 14.13 -7.40 0.59
CA LEU A 348 14.64 -7.86 1.88
C LEU A 348 14.51 -9.38 2.01
N GLU A 349 15.60 -10.03 2.40
CA GLU A 349 15.63 -11.45 2.78
C GLU A 349 16.56 -11.63 3.97
N ALA A 350 16.16 -12.47 4.91
CA ALA A 350 17.09 -13.03 5.88
C ALA A 350 16.51 -14.35 6.38
N SER A 351 17.31 -15.40 6.42
CA SER A 351 16.81 -16.74 6.73
C SER A 351 17.50 -17.34 7.95
N ILE A 352 18.82 -17.19 8.06
CA ILE A 352 19.63 -17.78 9.12
C ILE A 352 20.84 -16.89 9.47
N GLY A 353 21.15 -16.79 10.76
CA GLY A 353 22.45 -16.32 11.24
C GLY A 353 23.37 -17.48 11.61
N TYR A 354 24.68 -17.24 11.68
CA TYR A 354 25.68 -18.26 12.08
C TYR A 354 26.18 -18.08 13.51
N GLY A 355 25.60 -17.15 14.26
CA GLY A 355 25.89 -16.95 15.68
C GLY A 355 27.33 -16.54 15.95
N GLU A 356 27.97 -15.82 15.01
CA GLU A 356 29.37 -15.38 15.17
C GLU A 356 29.57 -14.53 16.44
N ALA A 357 28.52 -13.81 16.85
CA ALA A 357 28.37 -13.24 18.18
C ALA A 357 26.90 -13.29 18.63
N PRO A 358 26.58 -13.75 19.85
CA PRO A 358 25.18 -13.78 20.30
C PRO A 358 24.65 -12.36 20.49
N TYR A 359 23.37 -12.15 20.17
CA TYR A 359 22.71 -10.87 20.42
C TYR A 359 22.58 -10.65 21.94
N VAL A 360 22.89 -9.43 22.40
CA VAL A 360 22.83 -9.06 23.81
C VAL A 360 21.91 -7.85 23.95
N MET A 361 20.78 -8.04 24.62
CA MET A 361 19.85 -6.95 24.91
C MET A 361 20.51 -5.85 25.77
N PRO A 362 19.99 -4.60 25.77
CA PRO A 362 20.56 -3.50 26.55
C PRO A 362 20.70 -3.76 28.06
N ASP A 363 19.89 -4.67 28.60
CA ASP A 363 19.94 -5.09 30.00
C ASP A 363 21.01 -6.16 30.29
N GLY A 364 21.74 -6.61 29.28
CA GLY A 364 22.78 -7.64 29.34
C GLY A 364 22.28 -9.07 29.11
N THR A 365 20.99 -9.27 28.84
CA THR A 365 20.42 -10.58 28.55
C THR A 365 20.91 -11.09 27.19
N VAL A 366 21.46 -12.30 27.16
CA VAL A 366 21.89 -12.96 25.92
C VAL A 366 20.69 -13.67 25.29
N VAL A 367 20.38 -13.35 24.04
CA VAL A 367 19.36 -14.04 23.26
C VAL A 367 19.95 -15.34 22.72
N VAL A 368 19.31 -16.46 23.04
CA VAL A 368 19.78 -17.78 22.66
C VAL A 368 19.27 -18.12 21.27
N GLU A 369 20.15 -18.64 20.42
CA GLU A 369 19.80 -19.10 19.08
C GLU A 369 18.69 -20.17 19.13
N ASP A 370 17.74 -20.10 18.19
CA ASP A 370 16.54 -20.96 18.12
C ASP A 370 15.59 -20.87 19.33
N SER A 371 15.78 -19.90 20.23
CA SER A 371 14.84 -19.69 21.33
C SER A 371 13.60 -18.91 20.88
N PRO A 372 12.45 -19.05 21.56
CA PRO A 372 11.27 -18.22 21.28
C PRO A 372 11.56 -16.71 21.30
N GLU A 373 12.44 -16.28 22.21
CA GLU A 373 12.86 -14.88 22.32
C GLU A 373 13.65 -14.40 21.09
N MET A 374 14.40 -15.30 20.43
CA MET A 374 15.12 -14.99 19.19
C MET A 374 14.14 -14.69 18.06
N PHE A 375 13.11 -15.52 17.87
CA PHE A 375 12.13 -15.31 16.81
C PHE A 375 11.33 -14.03 16.99
N VAL A 376 10.93 -13.71 18.23
CA VAL A 376 10.26 -12.43 18.55
C VAL A 376 11.16 -11.24 18.24
N LEU A 377 12.43 -11.30 18.64
CA LEU A 377 13.37 -10.22 18.37
C LEU A 377 13.71 -10.10 16.87
N TRP A 378 13.82 -11.22 16.15
CA TRP A 378 14.06 -11.24 14.72
C TRP A 378 12.93 -10.57 13.95
N GLU A 379 11.68 -10.92 14.28
CA GLU A 379 10.48 -10.26 13.73
C GLU A 379 10.49 -8.76 14.03
N GLN A 380 10.77 -8.37 15.27
CA GLN A 380 10.85 -6.96 15.66
C GLN A 380 11.90 -6.21 14.83
N VAL A 381 13.12 -6.74 14.72
CA VAL A 381 14.20 -6.06 13.98
C VAL A 381 13.90 -5.98 12.48
N MET A 382 13.27 -7.01 11.90
CA MET A 382 12.89 -6.96 10.48
C MET A 382 11.79 -5.92 10.25
N SER A 383 10.79 -5.88 11.13
CA SER A 383 9.73 -4.86 11.09
C SER A 383 10.30 -3.45 11.22
N GLU A 384 11.26 -3.23 12.13
CA GLU A 384 11.94 -1.93 12.27
C GLU A 384 12.76 -1.55 11.02
N ILE A 385 13.37 -2.52 10.33
CA ILE A 385 14.08 -2.27 9.07
C ILE A 385 13.08 -1.89 7.97
N ILE A 386 11.95 -2.59 7.89
CA ILE A 386 10.88 -2.26 6.96
C ILE A 386 10.37 -0.84 7.21
N ASP A 387 10.15 -0.44 8.47
CA ASP A 387 9.74 0.93 8.81
C ASP A 387 10.79 1.98 8.42
N ILE A 388 12.08 1.65 8.54
CA ILE A 388 13.16 2.53 8.09
C ILE A 388 13.13 2.69 6.57
N VAL A 389 12.94 1.61 5.82
CA VAL A 389 12.83 1.70 4.37
C VAL A 389 11.54 2.44 3.98
N ALA A 390 10.45 2.21 4.70
CA ALA A 390 9.19 2.92 4.54
C ALA A 390 9.39 4.44 4.69
N SER A 391 10.29 4.93 5.54
CA SER A 391 10.57 6.39 5.57
C SER A 391 11.17 7.00 4.28
N THR A 392 11.31 6.20 3.22
CA THR A 392 11.73 6.62 1.87
C THR A 392 10.61 6.37 0.86
N ARG A 393 10.82 6.71 -0.41
CA ARG A 393 9.85 6.42 -1.50
C ARG A 393 9.94 4.99 -2.04
N ALA A 394 10.78 4.15 -1.45
CA ALA A 394 11.06 2.83 -1.98
C ALA A 394 9.94 1.83 -1.72
N ASP A 395 9.60 1.03 -2.73
CA ASP A 395 8.77 -0.16 -2.49
C ASP A 395 9.56 -1.20 -1.72
N VAL A 396 8.90 -1.89 -0.79
CA VAL A 396 9.54 -2.90 0.06
C VAL A 396 8.96 -4.25 -0.26
N TYR A 397 9.82 -5.20 -0.59
CA TYR A 397 9.44 -6.59 -0.79
C TYR A 397 10.14 -7.48 0.23
N LEU A 398 9.39 -8.34 0.92
CA LEU A 398 9.91 -9.31 1.86
C LEU A 398 9.86 -10.71 1.26
N VAL A 399 11.02 -11.36 1.21
CA VAL A 399 11.17 -12.73 0.71
C VAL A 399 10.79 -13.73 1.80
N ILE A 400 9.85 -14.61 1.47
CA ILE A 400 9.58 -15.80 2.27
C ILE A 400 10.60 -16.89 1.88
N ASN A 401 11.35 -17.32 2.88
CA ASN A 401 12.52 -18.16 2.65
C ASN A 401 12.11 -19.58 2.24
N PRO A 402 12.81 -20.19 1.28
CA PRO A 402 12.51 -21.55 0.86
C PRO A 402 13.07 -22.56 1.88
N LEU A 403 12.41 -23.69 2.11
CA LEU A 403 12.86 -24.65 3.12
C LEU A 403 14.17 -25.37 2.72
N PRO A 404 15.01 -25.78 3.70
CA PRO A 404 16.12 -26.69 3.43
C PRO A 404 15.65 -28.07 2.97
N VAL A 405 16.37 -28.67 2.02
CA VAL A 405 16.07 -30.01 1.50
C VAL A 405 16.38 -31.07 2.56
N PRO A 406 15.44 -32.01 2.85
CA PRO A 406 15.69 -33.11 3.78
C PRO A 406 16.89 -33.99 3.40
N GLY A 407 17.65 -34.45 4.40
CA GLY A 407 18.84 -35.28 4.23
C GLY A 407 20.10 -34.53 3.79
N THR A 408 20.08 -33.20 3.79
CA THR A 408 21.21 -32.35 3.37
C THR A 408 21.87 -31.64 4.56
N ARG A 409 22.92 -30.85 4.29
CA ARG A 409 23.69 -30.17 5.33
C ARG A 409 22.83 -29.20 6.16
N PHE A 410 21.88 -28.52 5.51
CA PHE A 410 21.10 -27.45 6.12
C PHE A 410 19.76 -27.91 6.71
N GLU A 411 19.40 -29.19 6.62
CA GLU A 411 18.17 -29.74 7.22
C GLU A 411 18.06 -29.42 8.72
N GLN A 412 19.19 -29.29 9.43
CA GLN A 412 19.21 -28.92 10.85
C GLN A 412 18.66 -27.51 11.14
N HIS A 413 18.51 -26.66 10.11
CA HIS A 413 17.99 -25.30 10.25
C HIS A 413 16.52 -25.17 9.80
N THR A 414 15.85 -26.26 9.42
CA THR A 414 14.46 -26.22 8.93
C THR A 414 13.54 -25.53 9.92
N ASP A 415 13.57 -25.90 11.21
CA ASP A 415 12.71 -25.30 12.23
C ASP A 415 12.98 -23.79 12.41
N ARG A 416 14.22 -23.34 12.18
CA ARG A 416 14.57 -21.92 12.21
C ARG A 416 13.96 -21.17 11.04
N VAL A 417 14.09 -21.70 9.83
CA VAL A 417 13.52 -21.09 8.63
C VAL A 417 12.00 -21.01 8.74
N VAL A 418 11.36 -22.07 9.27
CA VAL A 418 9.92 -22.07 9.57
C VAL A 418 9.58 -20.96 10.57
N GLY A 419 10.26 -20.89 11.72
CA GLY A 419 9.97 -19.87 12.74
C GLY A 419 10.20 -18.42 12.27
N VAL A 420 11.22 -18.19 11.43
CA VAL A 420 11.46 -16.88 10.80
C VAL A 420 10.36 -16.54 9.80
N ASN A 421 9.99 -17.48 8.92
CA ASN A 421 8.90 -17.27 7.96
C ASN A 421 7.56 -17.03 8.64
N GLU A 422 7.26 -17.71 9.75
CA GLU A 422 6.06 -17.41 10.56
C GLU A 422 6.05 -15.96 11.07
N GLY A 423 7.22 -15.40 11.41
CA GLY A 423 7.38 -13.99 11.75
C GLY A 423 7.17 -13.07 10.54
N TYR A 424 7.70 -13.43 9.37
CA TYR A 424 7.52 -12.66 8.15
C TYR A 424 6.07 -12.63 7.68
N GLU A 425 5.33 -13.74 7.77
CA GLU A 425 3.91 -13.76 7.47
C GLU A 425 3.10 -12.88 8.45
N ARG A 426 3.50 -12.79 9.74
CA ARG A 426 2.90 -11.83 10.68
C ARG A 426 3.21 -10.38 10.33
N ILE A 427 4.43 -10.09 9.86
CA ILE A 427 4.80 -8.75 9.39
C ILE A 427 3.97 -8.37 8.17
N LEU A 428 3.87 -9.25 7.17
CA LEU A 428 3.08 -9.01 5.95
C LEU A 428 1.60 -8.81 6.26
N GLN A 429 1.04 -9.55 7.24
CA GLN A 429 -0.32 -9.33 7.72
C GLN A 429 -0.50 -7.96 8.42
N ALA A 430 0.53 -7.47 9.11
CA ALA A 430 0.50 -6.18 9.80
C ALA A 430 0.93 -5.00 8.91
N LYS A 431 1.44 -5.28 7.71
CA LYS A 431 1.97 -4.31 6.73
C LYS A 431 1.66 -4.80 5.31
N PRO A 432 0.38 -4.82 4.89
CA PRO A 432 -0.03 -5.40 3.60
C PRO A 432 0.56 -4.68 2.38
N TRP A 433 0.96 -3.43 2.54
CA TRP A 433 1.70 -2.64 1.54
C TRP A 433 3.12 -3.18 1.26
N VAL A 434 3.64 -4.09 2.09
CA VAL A 434 4.92 -4.78 1.83
C VAL A 434 4.67 -5.92 0.85
N GLY A 435 5.32 -5.86 -0.31
CA GLY A 435 5.22 -6.88 -1.33
C GLY A 435 5.74 -8.24 -0.84
N ARG A 436 4.93 -9.29 -1.01
CA ARG A 436 5.30 -10.66 -0.64
C ARG A 436 6.01 -11.36 -1.80
N LEU A 437 7.24 -11.83 -1.59
CA LEU A 437 7.97 -12.65 -2.56
C LEU A 437 8.13 -14.09 -2.08
N ASP A 438 7.42 -15.02 -2.75
CA ASP A 438 7.42 -16.42 -2.36
C ASP A 438 8.34 -17.27 -3.24
N TRP A 439 9.39 -17.82 -2.64
CA TRP A 439 10.32 -18.70 -3.35
C TRP A 439 9.95 -20.20 -3.26
N HIS A 440 8.93 -20.59 -2.49
CA HIS A 440 8.51 -21.99 -2.38
C HIS A 440 8.11 -22.62 -3.74
N PRO A 441 7.35 -21.96 -4.64
CA PRO A 441 6.90 -22.55 -5.90
C PRO A 441 8.04 -22.97 -6.85
N PHE A 442 9.23 -22.42 -6.69
CA PHE A 442 10.41 -22.74 -7.50
C PHE A 442 11.31 -23.79 -6.85
N ALA A 443 11.18 -23.93 -5.54
CA ALA A 443 12.15 -24.60 -4.70
C ALA A 443 11.58 -25.88 -4.02
N GLU A 444 10.27 -26.07 -4.13
CA GLU A 444 9.50 -27.11 -3.44
C GLU A 444 8.45 -27.76 -4.36
N VAL A 445 8.04 -28.97 -3.99
CA VAL A 445 6.94 -29.71 -4.65
C VAL A 445 6.04 -30.24 -3.56
N ASP A 446 4.76 -29.90 -3.61
CA ASP A 446 3.75 -30.29 -2.61
C ASP A 446 4.19 -29.93 -1.16
N GLY A 447 4.83 -28.77 -0.98
CA GLY A 447 5.34 -28.28 0.31
C GLY A 447 6.60 -28.99 0.83
N VAL A 448 7.33 -29.70 -0.05
CA VAL A 448 8.59 -30.35 0.29
C VAL A 448 9.71 -29.79 -0.58
N ALA A 449 10.75 -29.25 0.06
CA ALA A 449 11.95 -28.80 -0.63
C ALA A 449 12.63 -29.93 -1.41
N VAL A 450 12.96 -29.66 -2.67
CA VAL A 450 13.52 -30.65 -3.60
C VAL A 450 14.87 -30.22 -4.17
N MET A 451 15.75 -31.18 -4.42
CA MET A 451 16.97 -30.92 -5.20
C MET A 451 16.67 -30.63 -6.67
N VAL A 452 15.66 -31.33 -7.21
CA VAL A 452 15.28 -31.30 -8.62
C VAL A 452 13.78 -31.06 -8.72
N HIS A 453 13.40 -29.88 -9.19
CA HIS A 453 12.01 -29.51 -9.43
C HIS A 453 11.51 -30.11 -10.76
N PRO A 454 10.29 -30.69 -10.83
CA PRO A 454 9.76 -31.33 -12.03
C PRO A 454 9.69 -30.43 -13.26
N GLN A 455 9.39 -29.14 -13.05
CA GLN A 455 9.31 -28.15 -14.12
C GLN A 455 10.67 -27.53 -14.47
N TYR A 456 11.52 -27.33 -13.47
CA TYR A 456 12.70 -26.46 -13.58
C TYR A 456 14.04 -27.21 -13.57
N GLY A 457 14.06 -28.49 -13.22
CA GLY A 457 15.29 -29.28 -13.11
C GLY A 457 16.03 -29.05 -11.79
N ALA A 458 17.36 -29.19 -11.80
CA ALA A 458 18.18 -29.16 -10.59
C ALA A 458 18.35 -27.73 -10.04
N VAL A 459 17.37 -27.27 -9.27
CA VAL A 459 17.29 -25.90 -8.74
C VAL A 459 18.15 -25.69 -7.48
N ARG A 460 18.42 -26.73 -6.69
CA ARG A 460 19.23 -26.58 -5.45
C ARG A 460 20.70 -26.92 -5.65
N SER A 461 21.54 -26.25 -4.87
CA SER A 461 22.93 -26.61 -4.66
C SER A 461 23.03 -27.88 -3.82
N GLY A 462 24.20 -28.54 -3.86
CA GLY A 462 24.46 -29.80 -3.13
C GLY A 462 24.33 -29.71 -1.60
N ASP A 463 24.30 -28.52 -1.03
CA ASP A 463 24.08 -28.32 0.41
C ASP A 463 22.61 -28.33 0.83
N GLY A 464 21.69 -28.27 -0.14
CA GLY A 464 20.25 -28.35 0.04
C GLY A 464 19.56 -27.08 0.53
N PHE A 465 20.26 -25.94 0.62
CA PHE A 465 19.63 -24.66 0.98
C PHE A 465 19.85 -23.61 -0.11
N HIS A 466 21.09 -23.45 -0.54
CA HIS A 466 21.40 -22.55 -1.64
C HIS A 466 20.89 -23.11 -2.98
N PHE A 467 20.85 -22.23 -3.97
CA PHE A 467 20.46 -22.59 -5.32
C PHE A 467 21.66 -22.95 -6.19
N SER A 468 21.42 -23.75 -7.23
CA SER A 468 22.37 -23.91 -8.33
C SER A 468 22.35 -22.65 -9.22
N ASP A 469 23.28 -22.52 -10.16
CA ASP A 469 23.22 -21.44 -11.15
C ASP A 469 21.88 -21.40 -11.90
N LEU A 470 21.31 -22.58 -12.20
CA LEU A 470 19.98 -22.68 -12.81
C LEU A 470 18.88 -22.19 -11.86
N GLY A 471 18.94 -22.59 -10.58
CA GLY A 471 17.97 -22.14 -9.59
C GLY A 471 18.01 -20.63 -9.36
N TYR A 472 19.21 -20.04 -9.23
CA TYR A 472 19.35 -18.59 -9.09
C TYR A 472 18.92 -17.82 -10.34
N THR A 473 19.15 -18.38 -11.54
CA THR A 473 18.63 -17.78 -12.78
C THR A 473 17.11 -17.70 -12.74
N ILE A 474 16.44 -18.81 -12.40
CA ILE A 474 14.98 -18.88 -12.35
C ILE A 474 14.42 -17.96 -11.28
N ILE A 475 14.99 -17.97 -10.06
CA ILE A 475 14.52 -17.09 -8.99
C ILE A 475 14.73 -15.62 -9.34
N ALA A 476 15.84 -15.26 -9.98
CA ALA A 476 16.05 -13.89 -10.42
C ALA A 476 15.01 -13.45 -11.47
N GLU A 477 14.72 -14.30 -12.47
CA GLU A 477 13.70 -14.02 -13.49
C GLU A 477 12.30 -13.90 -12.88
N GLN A 478 11.94 -14.78 -11.95
CA GLN A 478 10.63 -14.80 -11.30
C GLN A 478 10.47 -13.66 -10.30
N THR A 479 11.53 -13.35 -9.55
CA THR A 479 11.54 -12.17 -8.66
C THR A 479 11.44 -10.90 -9.48
N PHE A 480 12.15 -10.80 -10.61
CA PHE A 480 12.03 -9.64 -11.49
C PHE A 480 10.61 -9.50 -12.03
N ALA A 481 10.00 -10.58 -12.52
CA ALA A 481 8.62 -10.55 -13.01
C ALA A 481 7.61 -10.21 -11.92
N ALA A 482 7.80 -10.68 -10.69
CA ALA A 482 6.90 -10.41 -9.57
C ALA A 482 7.00 -8.97 -9.02
N VAL A 483 8.12 -8.28 -9.27
CA VAL A 483 8.38 -6.93 -8.75
C VAL A 483 8.19 -5.85 -9.82
N PHE A 484 8.42 -6.17 -11.10
CA PHE A 484 8.48 -5.17 -12.18
C PHE A 484 7.66 -5.55 -13.43
N GLY A 485 6.87 -6.62 -13.38
CA GLY A 485 6.35 -7.30 -14.57
C GLY A 485 4.84 -7.42 -14.64
#